data_AF-A0A368MYW0-F1
#
_entry.id   AF-A0A368MYW0-F1
#
_cell.length_a   1.000
_cell.length_b   1.000
_cell.length_c   1.000
_cell.angle_alpha   90.00
_cell.angle_beta   90.00
_cell.angle_gamma   90.00
#
_symmetry.space_group_name_H-M   'P 1'
#
loop_
_entity.id
_entity.type
_entity.pdbx_description
1 polymer ?
#
loop_
_entity_poly.entity_id
_entity_poly.type
_entity_poly.pdbx_seq_one_letter_code
_entity_poly.pdbx_strand_id
1 'polypeptide(L)'
;MSTKESLQKLTDIECIDNLLKQSKISDADVNKLTKRQQILLNEKFTAFYNEAKAEKKDKLLNKVIDILPEAERNNIWEINNMNIMNAIMQYVQQYGGMPPKIRIAEATGLSRQTVDKHFKDIQNNPLYKEIEQQFKFMIPKVLGEVLRAAINGDMKAAKIYFDVVSGPKDKTKINTQNNYLQINGILIEEEKLSRLKPEQLKQIEQILHSVSDAEVIE
;
A
#
# COMPACT_ATOMS: atom_id res chain seq x y z
N MET A 1 -46.69 3.74 46.71
CA MET A 1 -45.66 2.70 46.59
C MET A 1 -45.50 2.35 45.12
N SER A 2 -44.35 2.66 44.52
CA SER A 2 -43.92 2.02 43.26
C SER A 2 -42.40 2.12 43.18
N THR A 3 -41.77 0.97 43.43
CA THR A 3 -40.49 0.50 42.87
C THR A 3 -39.42 1.55 42.57
N LYS A 4 -38.62 1.86 43.60
CA LYS A 4 -37.22 2.26 43.37
C LYS A 4 -36.52 1.05 42.76
N GLU A 5 -36.26 1.09 41.45
CA GLU A 5 -35.28 0.21 40.83
C GLU A 5 -33.96 0.37 41.58
N SER A 6 -33.63 -0.63 42.39
CA SER A 6 -32.33 -0.72 43.04
C SER A 6 -31.30 -0.93 41.93
N LEU A 7 -30.62 0.15 41.55
CA LEU A 7 -29.39 0.13 40.78
C LEU A 7 -28.40 -0.81 41.48
N GLN A 8 -28.40 -2.08 41.09
CA GLN A 8 -27.34 -3.03 41.43
C GLN A 8 -26.06 -2.40 40.90
N LYS A 9 -25.23 -1.88 41.82
CA LYS A 9 -23.86 -1.49 41.50
C LYS A 9 -23.16 -2.77 41.10
N LEU A 10 -23.01 -2.99 39.78
CA LEU A 10 -22.12 -4.02 39.24
C LEU A 10 -20.81 -3.95 40.02
N THR A 11 -20.37 -5.09 40.52
CA THR A 11 -19.07 -5.15 41.19
C THR A 11 -17.97 -4.73 40.21
N ASP A 12 -16.86 -4.18 40.70
CA ASP A 12 -15.72 -3.78 39.85
C ASP A 12 -15.30 -4.92 38.90
N ILE A 13 -15.41 -6.16 39.38
CA ILE A 13 -15.08 -7.39 38.63
C ILE A 13 -16.04 -7.60 37.46
N GLU A 14 -17.36 -7.53 37.69
CA GLU A 14 -18.37 -7.75 36.65
C GLU A 14 -18.34 -6.65 35.57
N CYS A 15 -18.05 -5.41 35.97
CA CYS A 15 -17.85 -4.31 35.03
C CYS A 15 -16.72 -4.62 34.04
N ILE A 16 -15.56 -5.02 34.55
CA ILE A 16 -14.39 -5.37 33.72
C ILE A 16 -14.66 -6.62 32.86
N ASP A 17 -15.32 -7.64 33.39
CA ASP A 17 -15.64 -8.85 32.62
C ASP A 17 -16.61 -8.56 31.46
N ASN A 18 -17.55 -7.64 31.65
CA ASN A 18 -18.43 -7.20 30.58
C ASN A 18 -17.68 -6.38 29.53
N LEU A 19 -16.73 -5.55 29.94
CA LEU A 19 -15.89 -4.79 29.03
C LEU A 19 -14.99 -5.70 28.16
N LEU A 20 -14.37 -6.71 28.77
CA LEU A 20 -13.50 -7.66 28.06
C LEU A 20 -14.26 -8.58 27.08
N LYS A 21 -15.58 -8.72 27.22
CA LYS A 21 -16.43 -9.44 26.25
C LYS A 21 -16.67 -8.64 24.96
N GLN A 22 -16.55 -7.32 25.00
CA GLN A 22 -16.77 -6.47 23.81
C GLN A 22 -15.75 -6.80 22.70
N SER A 23 -16.13 -6.54 21.45
CA SER A 23 -15.24 -6.72 20.30
C SER A 23 -14.15 -5.66 20.21
N LYS A 24 -14.43 -4.45 20.72
CA LYS A 24 -13.50 -3.32 20.86
C LYS A 24 -13.81 -2.55 22.13
N ILE A 25 -12.76 -2.00 22.73
CA ILE A 25 -12.80 -1.11 23.89
C ILE A 25 -12.38 0.27 23.41
N SER A 26 -13.20 1.29 23.67
CA SER A 26 -12.94 2.67 23.24
C SER A 26 -12.43 3.54 24.40
N ASP A 27 -11.88 4.71 24.09
CA ASP A 27 -11.49 5.69 25.11
C ASP A 27 -12.68 6.09 25.99
N ALA A 28 -13.88 6.17 25.41
CA ALA A 28 -15.09 6.48 26.15
C ALA A 28 -15.43 5.41 27.19
N ASP A 29 -15.05 4.15 26.96
CA ASP A 29 -15.26 3.07 27.91
C ASP A 29 -14.24 3.13 29.04
N VAL A 30 -12.97 3.39 28.71
CA VAL A 30 -11.87 3.53 29.69
C VAL A 30 -12.06 4.77 30.57
N ASN A 31 -12.56 5.87 30.02
CA ASN A 31 -12.80 7.12 30.73
C ASN A 31 -13.94 7.03 31.77
N LYS A 32 -14.83 6.04 31.62
CA LYS A 32 -15.88 5.75 32.63
C LYS A 32 -15.35 4.95 33.81
N LEU A 33 -14.16 4.36 33.70
CA LEU A 33 -13.58 3.52 34.74
C LEU A 33 -12.89 4.38 35.81
N THR A 34 -13.03 3.93 37.07
CA THR A 34 -12.20 4.45 38.17
C THR A 34 -10.75 3.98 38.01
N LYS A 35 -9.81 4.65 38.69
CA LYS A 35 -8.39 4.22 38.72
C LYS A 35 -8.23 2.75 39.13
N ARG A 36 -9.00 2.29 40.11
CA ARG A 36 -9.00 0.90 40.57
C ARG A 36 -9.46 -0.06 39.45
N GLN A 37 -10.51 0.29 38.73
CA GLN A 37 -11.03 -0.50 37.62
C GLN A 37 -10.07 -0.53 36.42
N GLN A 38 -9.37 0.57 36.14
CA GLN A 38 -8.33 0.60 35.10
C GLN A 38 -7.15 -0.33 35.43
N ILE A 39 -6.70 -0.35 36.69
CA ILE A 39 -5.67 -1.29 37.14
C ILE A 39 -6.17 -2.74 36.96
N LEU A 40 -7.37 -3.04 37.42
CA LEU A 40 -7.96 -4.38 37.30
C LEU A 40 -8.15 -4.81 35.84
N LEU A 41 -8.53 -3.88 34.96
CA LEU A 41 -8.62 -4.12 33.52
C LEU A 41 -7.25 -4.49 32.96
N ASN A 42 -6.20 -3.73 33.30
CA ASN A 42 -4.86 -3.99 32.81
C ASN A 42 -4.31 -5.34 33.32
N GLU A 43 -4.52 -5.66 34.60
CA GLU A 43 -4.12 -6.94 35.19
C GLU A 43 -4.81 -8.12 34.50
N LYS A 44 -6.15 -8.07 34.37
CA LYS A 44 -6.91 -9.13 33.69
C LYS A 44 -6.55 -9.24 32.21
N PHE A 45 -6.41 -8.12 31.51
CA PHE A 45 -6.02 -8.11 30.11
C PHE A 45 -4.63 -8.73 29.92
N THR A 46 -3.66 -8.34 30.76
CA THR A 46 -2.29 -8.86 30.73
C THR A 46 -2.27 -10.37 31.00
N ALA A 47 -3.03 -10.86 31.98
CA ALA A 47 -3.16 -12.29 32.25
C ALA A 47 -3.73 -13.03 31.03
N PHE A 48 -4.84 -12.56 30.46
CA PHE A 48 -5.43 -13.17 29.26
C PHE A 48 -4.50 -13.12 28.05
N TYR A 49 -3.75 -12.03 27.87
CA TYR A 49 -2.79 -11.89 26.79
C TYR A 49 -1.60 -12.85 26.93
N ASN A 50 -1.11 -13.04 28.16
CA ASN A 50 0.01 -13.94 28.42
C ASN A 50 -0.36 -15.41 28.26
N GLU A 51 -1.58 -15.79 28.66
CA GLU A 51 -2.11 -17.15 28.54
C GLU A 51 -2.61 -17.51 27.13
N ALA A 52 -2.94 -16.51 26.31
CA ALA A 52 -3.46 -16.72 24.97
C ALA A 52 -2.42 -17.33 24.01
N LYS A 53 -2.86 -18.23 23.13
CA LYS A 53 -2.09 -18.65 21.95
C LYS A 53 -1.97 -17.50 20.95
N ALA A 54 -0.95 -17.51 20.09
CA ALA A 54 -0.63 -16.43 19.14
C ALA A 54 -1.86 -15.91 18.36
N GLU A 55 -2.66 -16.81 17.79
CA GLU A 55 -3.89 -16.48 17.02
C GLU A 55 -4.95 -15.73 17.85
N LYS A 56 -4.98 -15.93 19.17
CA LYS A 56 -5.87 -15.22 20.09
C LYS A 56 -5.25 -13.93 20.62
N LYS A 57 -3.91 -13.82 20.68
CA LYS A 57 -3.21 -12.61 21.11
C LYS A 57 -3.51 -11.43 20.18
N ASP A 58 -3.45 -11.63 18.86
CA ASP A 58 -3.79 -10.60 17.88
C ASP A 58 -5.25 -10.12 18.04
N LYS A 59 -6.19 -11.04 18.27
CA LYS A 59 -7.60 -10.68 18.53
C LYS A 59 -7.78 -9.89 19.81
N LEU A 60 -7.05 -10.23 20.88
CA LEU A 60 -7.09 -9.50 22.14
C LEU A 60 -6.49 -8.10 21.99
N LEU A 61 -5.34 -7.99 21.33
CA LEU A 61 -4.66 -6.73 21.07
C LEU A 61 -5.53 -5.79 20.24
N ASN A 62 -6.19 -6.32 19.20
CA ASN A 62 -7.14 -5.56 18.37
C ASN A 62 -8.33 -4.98 19.16
N LYS A 63 -8.67 -5.52 20.35
CA LYS A 63 -9.72 -4.95 21.19
C LYS A 63 -9.31 -3.61 21.80
N VAL A 64 -8.03 -3.47 22.15
CA VAL A 64 -7.49 -2.32 22.88
C VAL A 64 -6.63 -1.41 22.02
N ILE A 65 -6.39 -1.77 20.76
CA ILE A 65 -5.43 -1.05 19.92
C ILE A 65 -5.76 0.44 19.78
N ASP A 66 -7.04 0.81 19.80
CA ASP A 66 -7.47 2.21 19.64
C ASP A 66 -7.16 3.06 20.89
N ILE A 67 -7.14 2.46 22.08
CA ILE A 67 -6.86 3.15 23.36
C ILE A 67 -5.36 3.21 23.69
N LEU A 68 -4.51 2.52 22.92
CA LEU A 68 -3.07 2.57 23.10
C LEU A 68 -2.50 3.91 22.64
N PRO A 69 -1.44 4.43 23.27
CA PRO A 69 -0.70 5.57 22.75
C PRO A 69 -0.24 5.35 21.31
N GLU A 70 -0.14 6.42 20.53
CA GLU A 70 0.26 6.35 19.11
C GLU A 70 1.60 5.62 18.92
N ALA A 71 2.60 5.93 19.76
CA ALA A 71 3.89 5.26 19.72
C ALA A 71 3.78 3.74 19.84
N GLU A 72 2.89 3.23 20.71
CA GLU A 72 2.71 1.80 20.89
C GLU A 72 1.96 1.16 19.71
N ARG A 73 0.97 1.86 19.16
CA ARG A 73 0.31 1.41 17.92
C ARG A 73 1.30 1.32 16.76
N ASN A 74 2.22 2.28 16.66
CA ASN A 74 3.26 2.30 15.64
C ASN A 74 4.23 1.13 15.84
N ASN A 75 4.71 0.90 17.06
CA ASN A 75 5.55 -0.27 17.39
C ASN A 75 4.88 -1.59 17.00
N ILE A 76 3.60 -1.77 17.34
CA ILE A 76 2.82 -2.96 16.98
C ILE A 76 2.75 -3.11 15.46
N TRP A 77 2.49 -2.01 14.75
CA TRP A 77 2.43 -2.02 13.29
C TRP A 77 3.78 -2.42 12.67
N GLU A 78 4.90 -1.87 13.16
CA GLU A 78 6.24 -2.19 12.67
C GLU A 78 6.62 -3.64 12.91
N ILE A 79 6.37 -4.17 14.11
CA ILE A 79 6.61 -5.57 14.47
C ILE A 79 5.79 -6.48 13.55
N ASN A 80 4.50 -6.19 13.36
CA ASN A 80 3.65 -6.95 12.48
C ASN A 80 4.14 -6.90 11.02
N ASN A 81 4.56 -5.73 10.55
CA ASN A 81 5.11 -5.56 9.22
C ASN A 81 6.38 -6.40 9.02
N MET A 82 7.31 -6.36 9.98
CA MET A 82 8.53 -7.17 9.95
C MET A 82 8.22 -8.67 9.93
N ASN A 83 7.30 -9.13 10.77
CA ASN A 83 6.88 -10.52 10.83
C ASN A 83 6.25 -10.98 9.50
N ILE A 84 5.40 -10.15 8.89
CA ILE A 84 4.80 -10.43 7.58
C ILE A 84 5.89 -10.52 6.50
N MET A 85 6.81 -9.56 6.43
CA MET A 85 7.92 -9.58 5.46
C MET A 85 8.79 -10.83 5.61
N ASN A 86 9.14 -11.19 6.85
CA ASN A 86 9.93 -12.39 7.13
C ASN A 86 9.20 -13.68 6.73
N ALA A 87 7.91 -13.79 7.03
CA ALA A 87 7.09 -14.92 6.62
C ALA A 87 7.01 -15.05 5.10
N ILE A 88 6.92 -13.93 4.37
CA ILE A 88 6.95 -13.93 2.90
C ILE A 88 8.30 -14.42 2.38
N MET A 89 9.40 -13.86 2.90
CA MET A 89 10.75 -14.23 2.47
C MET A 89 11.03 -15.71 2.69
N GLN A 90 10.69 -16.24 3.87
CA GLN A 90 10.89 -17.66 4.19
C GLN A 90 10.07 -18.56 3.27
N TYR A 91 8.81 -18.20 3.00
CA TYR A 91 7.96 -18.97 2.09
C TYR A 91 8.50 -18.96 0.65
N VAL A 92 8.94 -17.80 0.15
CA VAL A 92 9.55 -17.68 -1.19
C VAL A 92 10.83 -18.52 -1.28
N GLN A 93 11.68 -18.49 -0.24
CA GLN A 93 12.90 -19.29 -0.19
C GLN A 93 12.61 -20.80 -0.19
N GLN A 94 11.57 -21.23 0.53
CA GLN A 94 11.25 -22.65 0.67
C GLN A 94 10.48 -23.24 -0.52
N TYR A 95 9.53 -22.48 -1.07
CA TYR A 95 8.56 -22.99 -2.06
C TYR A 95 8.67 -22.34 -3.44
N GLY A 96 9.51 -21.31 -3.61
CA GLY A 96 9.75 -20.66 -4.90
C GLY A 96 8.59 -19.82 -5.43
N GLY A 97 7.63 -19.44 -4.58
CA GLY A 97 6.44 -18.69 -4.99
C GLY A 97 5.90 -17.78 -3.88
N MET A 98 4.95 -16.90 -4.22
CA MET A 98 4.33 -16.01 -3.24
C MET A 98 3.37 -16.77 -2.30
N PRO A 99 3.41 -16.52 -0.98
CA PRO A 99 2.48 -17.14 -0.06
C PRO A 99 1.06 -16.59 -0.22
N PRO A 100 0.01 -17.44 -0.13
CA PRO A 100 -1.34 -16.94 0.08
C PRO A 100 -1.47 -16.35 1.49
N LYS A 101 -2.35 -15.36 1.67
CA LYS A 101 -2.55 -14.63 2.96
C LYS A 101 -2.80 -15.54 4.16
N ILE A 102 -3.42 -16.71 3.95
CA ILE A 102 -3.66 -17.68 5.02
C ILE A 102 -2.36 -18.29 5.56
N ARG A 103 -1.37 -18.55 4.70
CA ARG A 103 -0.05 -19.05 5.10
C ARG A 103 0.74 -18.00 5.87
N ILE A 104 0.60 -16.73 5.51
CA ILE A 104 1.20 -15.62 6.26
C ILE A 104 0.57 -15.53 7.65
N ALA A 105 -0.76 -15.62 7.75
CA ALA A 105 -1.48 -15.62 9.03
C ALA A 105 -1.03 -16.78 9.94
N GLU A 106 -0.96 -18.00 9.39
CA GLU A 106 -0.45 -19.19 10.10
C GLU A 106 0.99 -18.99 10.60
N ALA A 107 1.89 -18.49 9.75
CA ALA A 107 3.31 -18.34 10.09
C ALA A 107 3.57 -17.22 11.11
N THR A 108 2.77 -16.15 11.08
CA THR A 108 2.95 -14.98 11.94
C THR A 108 2.10 -15.01 13.22
N GLY A 109 1.10 -15.89 13.28
CA GLY A 109 0.10 -15.90 14.35
C GLY A 109 -0.88 -14.73 14.31
N LEU A 110 -0.81 -13.88 13.27
CA LEU A 110 -1.75 -12.77 13.05
C LEU A 110 -3.05 -13.29 12.47
N SER A 111 -4.16 -12.58 12.73
CA SER A 111 -5.39 -12.89 12.02
C SER A 111 -5.28 -12.56 10.53
N ARG A 112 -6.02 -13.32 9.70
CA ARG A 112 -6.13 -13.03 8.26
C ARG A 112 -6.59 -11.60 7.98
N GLN A 113 -7.41 -11.02 8.88
CA GLN A 113 -7.88 -9.64 8.78
C GLN A 113 -6.74 -8.64 9.01
N THR A 114 -5.92 -8.84 10.05
CA THR A 114 -4.72 -8.03 10.30
C THR A 114 -3.76 -8.08 9.11
N VAL A 115 -3.50 -9.27 8.58
CA VAL A 115 -2.67 -9.44 7.36
C VAL A 115 -3.28 -8.68 6.18
N ASP A 116 -4.58 -8.87 5.90
CA ASP A 116 -5.26 -8.19 4.79
C ASP A 116 -5.20 -6.66 4.91
N LYS A 117 -5.39 -6.14 6.14
CA LYS A 117 -5.26 -4.72 6.44
C LYS A 117 -3.85 -4.21 6.17
N HIS A 118 -2.82 -4.91 6.62
CA HIS A 118 -1.42 -4.55 6.34
C HIS A 118 -1.16 -4.42 4.83
N PHE A 119 -1.60 -5.39 4.03
CA PHE A 119 -1.39 -5.32 2.58
C PHE A 119 -2.13 -4.16 1.90
N LYS A 120 -3.34 -3.82 2.36
CA LYS A 120 -4.14 -2.72 1.79
C LYS A 120 -3.61 -1.34 2.18
N ASP A 121 -3.21 -1.21 3.44
CA ASP A 121 -2.90 0.10 4.02
C ASP A 121 -1.41 0.46 3.88
N ILE A 122 -0.54 -0.46 3.46
CA ILE A 122 0.92 -0.27 3.44
C ILE A 122 1.34 1.00 2.70
N GLN A 123 0.80 1.25 1.51
CA GLN A 123 1.20 2.42 0.69
C GLN A 123 0.75 3.75 1.30
N ASN A 124 -0.32 3.73 2.10
CA ASN A 124 -0.89 4.92 2.72
C ASN A 124 -0.37 5.14 4.15
N ASN A 125 0.34 4.17 4.74
CA ASN A 125 0.84 4.27 6.10
C ASN A 125 2.06 5.23 6.16
N PRO A 126 2.06 6.24 7.05
CA PRO A 126 3.21 7.14 7.23
C PRO A 126 4.53 6.41 7.55
N LEU A 127 4.49 5.37 8.38
CA LEU A 127 5.66 4.58 8.76
C LEU A 127 6.27 3.85 7.55
N TYR A 128 5.45 3.41 6.60
CA TYR A 128 5.96 2.84 5.36
C TYR A 128 6.71 3.86 4.51
N LYS A 129 6.25 5.12 4.48
CA LYS A 129 6.96 6.20 3.78
C LYS A 129 8.30 6.50 4.44
N GLU A 130 8.39 6.40 5.76
CA GLU A 130 9.65 6.53 6.50
C GLU A 130 10.62 5.38 6.13
N ILE A 131 10.13 4.14 6.06
CA ILE A 131 10.92 2.99 5.58
C ILE A 131 11.41 3.23 4.14
N GLU A 132 10.55 3.73 3.24
CA GLU A 132 10.94 4.08 1.88
C GLU A 132 12.04 5.15 1.85
N GLN A 133 11.95 6.15 2.72
CA GLN A 133 12.99 7.17 2.89
C GLN A 133 14.30 6.57 3.41
N GLN A 134 14.25 5.63 4.35
CA GLN A 134 15.45 4.91 4.83
C GLN A 134 16.12 4.13 3.70
N PHE A 135 15.35 3.44 2.85
CA PHE A 135 15.89 2.80 1.65
C PHE A 135 16.53 3.80 0.69
N LYS A 136 15.88 4.96 0.48
CA LYS A 136 16.44 6.04 -0.35
C LYS A 136 17.72 6.62 0.25
N PHE A 137 17.80 6.75 1.56
CA PHE A 137 18.99 7.21 2.27
C PHE A 137 20.20 6.28 2.05
N MET A 138 19.96 4.99 1.84
CA MET A 138 21.02 4.01 1.56
C MET A 138 21.52 4.03 0.11
N ILE A 139 20.84 4.73 -0.81
CA ILE A 139 21.19 4.77 -2.23
C ILE A 139 22.65 5.15 -2.47
N PRO A 140 23.23 6.23 -1.87
CA PRO A 140 24.61 6.61 -2.13
C PRO A 140 25.61 5.51 -1.77
N LYS A 141 25.37 4.79 -0.67
CA LYS A 141 26.22 3.68 -0.24
C LYS A 141 26.16 2.53 -1.24
N VAL A 142 24.95 2.10 -1.63
CA VAL A 142 24.76 1.03 -2.63
C VAL A 142 25.37 1.44 -3.97
N LEU A 143 25.17 2.68 -4.41
CA LEU A 143 25.72 3.21 -5.67
C LEU A 143 27.25 3.23 -5.65
N GLY A 144 27.88 3.51 -4.51
CA GLY A 144 29.33 3.39 -4.32
C GLY A 144 29.85 1.95 -4.51
N GLU A 145 29.11 0.96 -4.01
CA GLU A 145 29.46 -0.46 -4.22
C GLU A 145 29.29 -0.86 -5.70
N VAL A 146 28.25 -0.36 -6.36
CA VAL A 146 28.02 -0.55 -7.82
C VAL A 146 29.15 0.10 -8.62
N LEU A 147 29.57 1.32 -8.29
CA LEU A 147 30.71 1.98 -8.93
C LEU A 147 32.00 1.18 -8.75
N ARG A 148 32.26 0.66 -7.55
CA ARG A 148 33.44 -0.19 -7.30
C ARG A 148 33.43 -1.45 -8.16
N ALA A 149 32.28 -2.11 -8.30
CA ALA A 149 32.13 -3.27 -9.18
C ALA A 149 32.35 -2.88 -10.66
N ALA A 150 31.84 -1.73 -11.09
CA ALA A 150 32.03 -1.21 -12.44
C ALA A 150 33.51 -0.94 -12.76
N ILE A 151 34.23 -0.29 -11.85
CA ILE A 151 35.68 -0.03 -11.99
C ILE A 151 36.47 -1.35 -12.09
N ASN A 152 36.01 -2.40 -11.40
CA ASN A 152 36.60 -3.73 -11.45
C ASN A 152 36.20 -4.57 -12.69
N GLY A 153 35.51 -3.98 -13.66
CA GLY A 153 35.18 -4.61 -14.94
C GLY A 153 33.80 -5.24 -15.04
N ASP A 154 32.93 -5.11 -14.03
CA ASP A 154 31.53 -5.55 -14.15
C ASP A 154 30.71 -4.54 -14.99
N MET A 155 30.56 -4.87 -16.28
CA MET A 155 29.82 -4.04 -17.24
C MET A 155 28.33 -3.91 -16.90
N LYS A 156 27.72 -4.87 -16.17
CA LYS A 156 26.33 -4.75 -15.73
C LYS A 156 26.23 -3.71 -14.62
N ALA A 157 27.16 -3.71 -13.68
CA ALA A 157 27.25 -2.68 -12.64
C ALA A 157 27.50 -1.29 -13.25
N ALA A 158 28.39 -1.18 -14.25
CA ALA A 158 28.64 0.06 -14.96
C ALA A 158 27.36 0.62 -15.61
N LYS A 159 26.59 -0.25 -16.29
CA LYS A 159 25.30 0.13 -16.87
C LYS A 159 24.32 0.65 -15.81
N ILE A 160 24.17 -0.06 -14.68
CA ILE A 160 23.28 0.36 -13.58
C ILE A 160 23.71 1.73 -13.03
N TYR A 161 25.02 1.94 -12.83
CA TYR A 161 25.55 3.23 -12.37
C TYR A 161 25.19 4.36 -13.34
N PHE A 162 25.42 4.18 -14.64
CA PHE A 162 25.06 5.17 -15.64
C PHE A 162 23.55 5.39 -15.75
N ASP A 163 22.72 4.35 -15.66
CA ASP A 163 21.26 4.48 -15.70
C ASP A 163 20.75 5.30 -14.51
N VAL A 164 21.35 5.15 -13.32
CA VAL A 164 20.99 5.93 -12.12
C VAL A 164 21.50 7.38 -12.22
N VAL A 165 22.74 7.59 -12.66
CA VAL A 165 23.36 8.92 -12.74
C VAL A 165 22.82 9.76 -13.91
N SER A 166 22.46 9.10 -15.02
CA SER A 166 21.88 9.78 -16.18
C SER A 166 20.41 10.16 -15.97
N GLY A 167 19.80 9.73 -14.86
CA GLY A 167 18.37 9.89 -14.59
C GLY A 167 17.50 8.99 -15.48
N PRO A 168 16.17 8.97 -15.26
CA PRO A 168 15.27 8.33 -16.21
C PRO A 168 15.48 9.01 -17.56
N LYS A 169 16.09 8.27 -18.49
CA LYS A 169 15.92 8.58 -19.90
C LYS A 169 14.43 8.48 -20.11
N ASP A 170 13.76 9.63 -20.21
CA ASP A 170 12.47 9.67 -20.85
C ASP A 170 12.67 8.82 -22.08
N LYS A 171 11.95 7.70 -22.14
CA LYS A 171 11.66 7.10 -23.43
C LYS A 171 10.90 8.22 -24.10
N THR A 172 11.61 9.14 -24.75
CA THR A 172 11.08 9.88 -25.85
C THR A 172 10.46 8.78 -26.66
N LYS A 173 9.13 8.68 -26.59
CA LYS A 173 8.38 7.95 -27.59
C LYS A 173 9.01 8.50 -28.85
N ILE A 174 9.71 7.65 -29.59
CA ILE A 174 10.08 7.99 -30.94
C ILE A 174 8.70 8.18 -31.58
N ASN A 175 8.21 9.41 -31.55
CA ASN A 175 7.20 9.91 -32.42
C ASN A 175 7.90 9.89 -33.77
N THR A 176 8.04 8.71 -34.35
CA THR A 176 7.79 8.56 -35.78
C THR A 176 6.35 9.01 -35.96
N GLN A 177 6.14 10.33 -35.96
CA GLN A 177 5.05 10.94 -36.69
C GLN A 177 5.31 10.51 -38.13
N ASN A 178 4.68 9.40 -38.49
CA ASN A 178 4.56 8.99 -39.85
C ASN A 178 3.70 10.08 -40.51
N ASN A 179 4.35 11.01 -41.23
CA ASN A 179 3.71 12.11 -41.98
C ASN A 179 2.97 11.59 -43.22
N TYR A 180 2.26 10.47 -43.09
CA TYR A 180 1.43 9.91 -44.14
C TYR A 180 0.05 9.55 -43.57
N LEU A 181 -0.97 9.81 -44.37
CA LEU A 181 -2.34 9.38 -44.11
C LEU A 181 -2.65 8.22 -45.05
N GLN A 182 -3.27 7.15 -44.55
CA GLN A 182 -3.72 6.04 -45.39
C GLN A 182 -5.25 5.95 -45.37
N ILE A 183 -5.89 6.08 -46.53
CA ILE A 183 -7.34 5.98 -46.66
C ILE A 183 -7.64 4.87 -47.68
N ASN A 184 -8.36 3.82 -47.27
CA ASN A 184 -8.72 2.68 -48.11
C ASN A 184 -7.54 2.08 -48.91
N GLY A 185 -6.36 1.97 -48.29
CA GLY A 185 -5.16 1.42 -48.92
C GLY A 185 -4.33 2.44 -49.71
N ILE A 186 -4.81 3.66 -49.91
CA ILE A 186 -4.08 4.74 -50.60
C ILE A 186 -3.21 5.50 -49.60
N LEU A 187 -1.91 5.50 -49.83
CA LEU A 187 -0.91 6.21 -49.02
C LEU A 187 -0.72 7.65 -49.52
N ILE A 188 -1.19 8.61 -48.74
CA ILE A 188 -1.08 10.05 -48.95
C ILE A 188 0.14 10.54 -48.18
N GLU A 189 1.21 10.85 -48.92
CA GLU A 189 2.44 11.44 -48.39
C GLU A 189 2.51 12.91 -48.80
N GLU A 190 3.18 13.74 -48.01
CA GLU A 190 3.39 15.17 -48.27
C GLU A 190 4.06 15.42 -49.65
N GLU A 191 4.95 14.50 -50.05
CA GLU A 191 5.60 14.55 -51.37
C GLU A 191 4.61 14.32 -52.53
N LYS A 192 3.55 13.54 -52.32
CA LYS A 192 2.50 13.35 -53.34
C LYS A 192 1.56 14.54 -53.40
N LEU A 193 1.24 15.15 -52.26
CA LEU A 193 0.42 16.36 -52.18
C LEU A 193 1.09 17.57 -52.85
N SER A 194 2.40 17.75 -52.65
CA SER A 194 3.17 18.85 -53.28
C SER A 194 3.31 18.73 -54.79
N ARG A 195 3.04 17.56 -55.37
CA ARG A 195 3.05 17.31 -56.83
C ARG A 195 1.69 17.49 -57.49
N LEU A 196 0.62 17.73 -56.72
CA LEU A 196 -0.71 17.97 -57.25
C LEU A 196 -0.83 19.37 -57.84
N LYS A 197 -1.66 19.51 -58.88
CA LYS A 197 -1.98 20.83 -59.44
C LYS A 197 -2.84 21.63 -58.45
N PRO A 198 -2.77 22.97 -58.45
CA PRO A 198 -3.55 23.82 -57.54
C PRO A 198 -5.07 23.53 -57.56
N GLU A 199 -5.60 23.19 -58.73
CA GLU A 199 -7.02 22.83 -58.90
C GLU A 199 -7.39 21.53 -58.18
N GLN A 200 -6.48 20.55 -58.13
CA GLN A 200 -6.70 19.26 -57.48
C GLN A 200 -6.59 19.39 -55.96
N LEU A 201 -5.66 20.22 -55.47
CA LEU A 201 -5.57 20.55 -54.04
C LEU A 201 -6.84 21.24 -53.55
N LYS A 202 -7.35 22.21 -54.32
CA LYS A 202 -8.59 22.93 -53.99
C LYS A 202 -9.81 22.01 -53.93
N GLN A 203 -9.87 20.97 -54.78
CA GLN A 203 -10.93 19.95 -54.70
C GLN A 203 -10.83 19.12 -53.42
N ILE A 204 -9.62 18.73 -53.00
CA ILE A 204 -9.40 17.98 -51.76
C ILE A 204 -9.79 18.84 -50.55
N GLU A 205 -9.38 20.10 -50.52
CA GLU A 205 -9.75 21.05 -49.47
C GLU A 205 -11.27 21.22 -49.37
N GLN A 206 -11.96 21.39 -50.50
CA GLN A 206 -13.42 21.51 -50.53
C GLN A 206 -14.13 20.26 -49.98
N ILE A 207 -13.66 19.07 -50.32
CA ILE A 207 -14.22 17.81 -49.81
C ILE A 207 -14.03 17.73 -48.29
N LEU A 208 -12.83 18.03 -47.78
CA LEU A 208 -12.55 17.98 -46.34
C LEU A 208 -13.36 19.02 -45.55
N HIS A 209 -13.52 20.23 -46.09
CA HIS A 209 -14.37 21.24 -45.46
C HIS A 209 -15.85 20.88 -45.48
N SER A 210 -16.34 20.23 -46.54
CA SER A 210 -17.75 19.80 -46.62
C SER A 210 -18.15 18.76 -45.57
N VAL A 211 -17.18 18.00 -45.05
CA VAL A 211 -17.42 17.00 -43.99
C VAL A 211 -17.32 17.64 -42.60
N SER A 212 -16.44 18.64 -42.42
CA SER A 212 -16.26 19.40 -41.17
C SER A 212 -17.54 20.10 -40.70
N ASP A 213 -18.38 20.56 -41.64
CA ASP A 213 -19.63 21.27 -41.32
C ASP A 213 -20.83 20.34 -41.08
N ALA A 214 -20.67 19.02 -41.32
CA ALA A 214 -21.74 18.04 -41.16
C ALA A 214 -21.76 17.33 -39.78
N GLU A 215 -20.73 17.50 -38.95
CA GLU A 215 -20.62 16.87 -37.62
C GLU A 215 -20.88 17.85 -36.45
N VAL A 216 -21.59 18.95 -36.69
CA VAL A 216 -22.13 19.82 -35.62
C VAL A 216 -23.66 19.90 -35.72
N ILE A 217 -24.34 18.75 -35.75
CA ILE A 217 -25.69 18.56 -35.21
C ILE A 217 -25.80 17.08 -34.81
N GLU A 218 -26.13 16.88 -33.53
CA GLU A 218 -26.30 15.64 -32.72
C GLU A 218 -25.07 15.07 -31.99
#